data_AF-A0A395RTT4-F1
#
_entry.id   AF-A0A395RTT4-F1
#
_cell.length_a   1.000
_cell.length_b   1.000
_cell.length_c   1.000
_cell.angle_alpha   90.00
_cell.angle_beta   90.00
_cell.angle_gamma   90.00
#
_symmetry.space_group_name_H-M   'P 1'
#
loop_
_entity.id
_entity.type
_entity.pdbx_description
1 polymer ?
#
loop_
_entity_poly.entity_id
_entity_poly.type
_entity_poly.pdbx_seq_one_letter_code
_entity_poly.pdbx_strand_id
1 'polypeptide(L)'
;MLTTLFLSALAWSHSVHAHGTITRVIGANGVIMPGLTILDGTPRSSTSAASGAQVDTSVIRDPELGTNKASALGRTSKGPVDATHVIKAFMHGLKSRSLADTILGGGEEATREAVSFVTGNAGAIVNEAEHTANGLLDDFFQAAKGVPSPRGYIEDGVEKFAGAGAKTGLPTTASDGTLKLIYHQVNEDGAGPLVVDIDFTSGGSDPSAFKSVEVVQNIVGVLGFSTVSSTDFPVVVKVPAGKACSGKVAGISGVCIARVRNSATAGPFGGAVAFTHSPTVSKGKKPSAKFRNRNV
;
A
#
# COMPACT_ATOMS: atom_id res chain seq x y z
N MET A 1 -33.30 41.32 -33.06
CA MET A 1 -34.07 40.16 -32.58
C MET A 1 -33.50 38.91 -33.24
N LEU A 2 -33.44 37.80 -32.50
CA LEU A 2 -32.90 36.47 -32.83
C LEU A 2 -31.36 36.38 -32.88
N THR A 3 -30.67 35.46 -32.21
CA THR A 3 -31.03 34.48 -31.17
C THR A 3 -29.70 33.95 -30.62
N THR A 4 -29.59 33.87 -29.30
CA THR A 4 -28.58 33.15 -28.54
C THR A 4 -28.45 31.69 -29.01
N LEU A 5 -27.25 31.27 -29.43
CA LEU A 5 -26.94 29.86 -29.66
C LEU A 5 -26.06 29.33 -28.52
N PHE A 6 -26.53 28.23 -27.96
CA PHE A 6 -26.12 27.54 -26.75
C PHE A 6 -24.62 27.23 -26.63
N LEU A 7 -24.05 27.63 -25.48
CA LEU A 7 -23.05 26.82 -24.77
C LEU A 7 -23.72 25.47 -24.43
N SER A 8 -23.26 24.39 -25.03
CA SER A 8 -23.52 23.03 -24.53
C SER A 8 -22.20 22.32 -24.29
N ALA A 9 -22.12 21.78 -23.08
CA ALA A 9 -20.92 21.31 -22.42
C ALA A 9 -20.28 20.12 -23.14
N LEU A 10 -19.02 20.30 -23.54
CA LEU A 10 -18.08 19.18 -23.62
C LEU A 10 -17.65 18.80 -22.19
N ALA A 11 -18.57 18.24 -21.41
CA ALA A 11 -18.21 17.46 -20.24
C ALA A 11 -17.74 16.09 -20.75
N TRP A 12 -16.49 16.03 -21.23
CA TRP A 12 -15.82 14.76 -21.47
C TRP A 12 -15.65 14.11 -20.11
N SER A 13 -16.51 13.15 -19.81
CA SER A 13 -16.27 12.12 -18.82
C SER A 13 -15.05 11.32 -19.27
N HIS A 14 -13.87 11.86 -18.99
CA HIS A 14 -12.60 11.16 -19.13
C HIS A 14 -12.63 9.95 -18.20
N SER A 15 -13.14 8.84 -18.73
CA SER A 15 -13.01 7.50 -18.15
C SER A 15 -11.57 7.08 -18.36
N VAL A 16 -10.64 7.78 -17.72
CA VAL A 16 -9.23 7.51 -17.88
C VAL A 16 -8.98 6.11 -17.33
N HIS A 17 -8.65 5.21 -18.24
CA HIS A 17 -8.29 3.82 -17.97
C HIS A 17 -6.79 3.72 -17.87
N ALA A 18 -6.26 4.30 -16.80
CA ALA A 18 -4.86 4.26 -16.45
C ALA A 18 -4.69 3.90 -14.98
N HIS A 19 -4.05 2.77 -14.67
CA HIS A 19 -4.29 2.12 -13.40
C HIS A 19 -3.04 1.46 -12.83
N GLY A 20 -2.73 1.86 -11.61
CA GLY A 20 -1.83 1.12 -10.74
C GLY A 20 -2.12 1.51 -9.31
N THR A 21 -1.97 0.56 -8.39
CA THR A 21 -2.44 0.69 -7.02
C THR A 21 -1.47 0.03 -6.06
N ILE A 22 -1.47 0.47 -4.80
CA ILE A 22 -0.68 -0.20 -3.77
C ILE A 22 -1.52 -1.35 -3.24
N THR A 23 -1.10 -2.58 -3.54
CA THR A 23 -1.80 -3.78 -3.07
C THR A 23 -1.47 -4.11 -1.64
N ARG A 24 -0.21 -3.90 -1.21
CA ARG A 24 0.26 -4.28 0.12
C ARG A 24 1.28 -3.29 0.69
N VAL A 25 1.29 -3.21 2.01
CA VAL A 25 2.42 -2.72 2.82
C VAL A 25 3.00 -3.88 3.61
N ILE A 26 4.34 -3.97 3.62
CA ILE A 26 5.11 -5.02 4.30
C ILE A 26 5.85 -4.38 5.46
N GLY A 27 5.40 -4.68 6.68
CA GLY A 27 6.00 -4.17 7.91
C GLY A 27 7.26 -4.93 8.29
N ALA A 28 8.24 -4.23 8.87
CA ALA A 28 9.44 -4.86 9.42
C ALA A 28 9.14 -5.76 10.63
N ASN A 29 7.96 -5.62 11.23
CA ASN A 29 7.39 -6.53 12.22
C ASN A 29 6.77 -7.81 11.62
N GLY A 30 6.95 -8.07 10.31
CA GLY A 30 6.38 -9.23 9.62
C GLY A 30 4.88 -9.11 9.35
N VAL A 31 4.30 -7.93 9.56
CA VAL A 31 2.86 -7.68 9.34
C VAL A 31 2.63 -7.23 7.92
N ILE A 32 1.67 -7.87 7.26
CA ILE A 32 1.24 -7.54 5.90
C ILE A 32 -0.18 -7.03 5.98
N MET A 33 -0.43 -5.89 5.34
CA MET A 33 -1.75 -5.28 5.31
C MET A 33 -2.09 -4.85 3.87
N PRO A 34 -3.34 -5.06 3.43
CA PRO A 34 -3.83 -4.52 2.15
C PRO A 34 -3.73 -2.99 2.09
N GLY A 35 -3.56 -2.48 0.88
CA GLY A 35 -3.74 -1.06 0.62
C GLY A 35 -5.15 -0.60 0.96
N LEU A 36 -5.29 0.67 1.33
CA LEU A 36 -6.53 1.28 1.79
C LEU A 36 -7.58 1.47 0.70
N THR A 37 -7.16 1.35 -0.56
CA THR A 37 -8.06 1.44 -1.71
C THR A 37 -8.52 0.07 -2.18
N ILE A 38 -7.90 -1.01 -1.71
CA ILE A 38 -8.07 -2.36 -2.22
C ILE A 38 -9.49 -2.87 -2.02
N LEU A 39 -10.01 -3.48 -3.07
CA LEU A 39 -11.33 -4.10 -3.09
C LEU A 39 -11.19 -5.57 -3.47
N ASP A 40 -11.69 -6.45 -2.61
CA ASP A 40 -11.77 -7.88 -2.91
C ASP A 40 -12.66 -8.13 -4.14
N GLY A 41 -12.35 -9.18 -4.88
CA GLY A 41 -12.96 -9.49 -6.17
C GLY A 41 -12.28 -8.81 -7.37
N THR A 42 -11.32 -7.90 -7.15
CA THR A 42 -10.60 -7.21 -8.23
C THR A 42 -9.65 -8.18 -8.96
N PRO A 43 -9.80 -8.43 -10.26
CA PRO A 43 -8.86 -9.28 -11.00
C PRO A 43 -7.52 -8.58 -11.19
N ARG A 44 -6.39 -9.22 -10.84
CA ARG A 44 -5.05 -8.63 -11.04
C ARG A 44 -4.36 -9.09 -12.32
N SER A 45 -4.81 -10.18 -12.92
CA SER A 45 -4.28 -10.67 -14.19
C SER A 45 -5.03 -10.15 -15.43
N SER A 46 -5.72 -9.02 -15.28
CA SER A 46 -6.47 -8.35 -16.34
C SER A 46 -6.11 -6.87 -16.34
N THR A 47 -6.14 -6.27 -17.53
CA THR A 47 -5.88 -4.85 -17.72
C THR A 47 -7.15 -4.07 -18.01
N SER A 48 -8.29 -4.75 -18.22
CA SER A 48 -9.47 -4.14 -18.82
C SER A 48 -10.44 -3.52 -17.80
N ALA A 49 -11.01 -2.39 -18.21
CA ALA A 49 -12.18 -1.75 -17.63
C ALA A 49 -13.26 -2.72 -17.16
N ALA A 50 -13.71 -3.52 -18.14
CA ALA A 50 -14.92 -4.30 -18.06
C ALA A 50 -14.78 -5.47 -17.10
N SER A 51 -13.55 -5.94 -16.90
CA SER A 51 -13.25 -6.97 -15.90
C SER A 51 -13.30 -6.46 -14.47
N GLY A 52 -13.26 -5.14 -14.26
CA GLY A 52 -13.16 -4.54 -12.94
C GLY A 52 -11.74 -4.47 -12.38
N ALA A 53 -10.69 -4.81 -13.14
CA ALA A 53 -9.28 -4.78 -12.69
C ALA A 53 -8.76 -3.41 -12.20
N GLN A 54 -9.57 -2.38 -12.43
CA GLN A 54 -9.24 -0.97 -12.28
C GLN A 54 -10.06 -0.30 -11.15
N VAL A 55 -11.02 -1.00 -10.55
CA VAL A 55 -12.03 -0.39 -9.66
C VAL A 55 -11.48 0.16 -8.35
N ASP A 56 -10.28 -0.30 -7.95
CA ASP A 56 -9.65 -0.02 -6.67
C ASP A 56 -8.34 0.79 -6.79
N THR A 57 -8.11 1.37 -7.97
CA THR A 57 -7.12 2.42 -8.15
C THR A 57 -7.72 3.77 -7.80
N SER A 58 -6.98 4.54 -7.01
CA SER A 58 -7.36 5.91 -6.70
C SER A 58 -6.83 6.89 -7.75
N VAL A 59 -7.69 7.83 -8.13
CA VAL A 59 -7.34 9.05 -8.86
C VAL A 59 -7.00 10.15 -7.84
N ILE A 60 -5.75 10.60 -7.84
CA ILE A 60 -5.18 11.49 -6.82
C ILE A 60 -4.72 12.80 -7.46
N ARG A 61 -5.68 13.64 -7.85
CA ARG A 61 -5.43 14.95 -8.45
C ARG A 61 -5.44 16.04 -7.38
N ASP A 62 -4.38 16.82 -7.29
CA ASP A 62 -4.23 17.87 -6.26
C ASP A 62 -5.43 18.83 -6.16
N PRO A 63 -6.01 19.32 -7.28
CA PRO A 63 -7.17 20.22 -7.21
C PRO A 63 -8.47 19.55 -6.69
N GLU A 64 -8.52 18.21 -6.61
CA GLU A 64 -9.70 17.47 -6.17
C GLU A 64 -9.64 17.10 -4.68
N LEU A 65 -8.46 17.07 -4.07
CA LEU A 65 -8.27 16.54 -2.71
C LEU A 65 -8.94 17.41 -1.65
N GLY A 66 -9.68 16.77 -0.74
CA GLY A 66 -10.40 17.45 0.35
C GLY A 66 -11.70 18.11 -0.08
N THR A 67 -12.12 17.91 -1.33
CA THR A 67 -13.44 18.35 -1.83
C THR A 67 -14.48 17.25 -1.60
N ASN A 68 -15.74 17.52 -1.96
CA ASN A 68 -16.78 16.48 -2.01
C ASN A 68 -16.51 15.39 -3.06
N LYS A 69 -15.63 15.65 -4.03
CA LYS A 69 -15.30 14.72 -5.11
C LYS A 69 -14.27 13.67 -4.69
N ALA A 70 -13.29 14.05 -3.88
CA ALA A 70 -12.18 13.20 -3.46
C ALA A 70 -11.74 13.51 -2.04
N SER A 71 -11.43 12.45 -1.28
CA SER A 71 -10.81 12.60 0.05
C SER A 71 -9.34 12.98 -0.11
N ALA A 72 -8.61 13.12 1.00
CA ALA A 72 -7.16 13.30 0.93
C ALA A 72 -6.43 12.09 0.31
N LEU A 73 -7.10 10.94 0.18
CA LEU A 73 -6.57 9.73 -0.47
C LEU A 73 -7.00 9.59 -1.93
N GLY A 74 -7.71 10.59 -2.47
CA GLY A 74 -8.26 10.59 -3.82
C GLY A 74 -9.67 10.00 -3.89
N ARG A 75 -10.01 9.44 -5.05
CA ARG A 75 -11.32 8.86 -5.35
C ARG A 75 -11.21 7.70 -6.31
N THR A 76 -12.19 6.81 -6.26
CA THR A 76 -12.40 5.78 -7.28
C THR A 76 -13.66 6.08 -8.08
N SER A 77 -14.08 5.17 -8.95
CA SER A 77 -15.39 5.23 -9.62
C SER A 77 -16.58 5.19 -8.64
N LYS A 78 -16.34 4.79 -7.38
CA LYS A 78 -17.35 4.72 -6.31
C LYS A 78 -17.40 5.96 -5.42
N GLY A 79 -16.52 6.95 -5.66
CA GLY A 79 -16.45 8.20 -4.89
C GLY A 79 -15.16 8.34 -4.08
N PRO A 80 -15.13 9.26 -3.09
CA PRO A 80 -13.98 9.48 -2.22
C PRO A 80 -13.50 8.19 -1.54
N VAL A 81 -12.19 7.99 -1.47
CA VAL A 81 -11.58 6.85 -0.78
C VAL A 81 -11.75 7.00 0.74
N ASP A 82 -12.22 5.96 1.42
CA ASP A 82 -12.36 5.89 2.88
C ASP A 82 -11.28 4.98 3.50
N ALA A 83 -10.32 5.60 4.18
CA ALA A 83 -9.25 4.91 4.91
C ALA A 83 -9.78 3.92 5.97
N THR A 84 -10.95 4.19 6.52
CA THR A 84 -11.53 3.44 7.64
C THR A 84 -11.88 2.01 7.25
N HIS A 85 -12.27 1.77 6.00
CA HIS A 85 -12.78 0.48 5.56
C HIS A 85 -11.77 -0.66 5.79
N VAL A 86 -10.61 -0.57 5.15
CA VAL A 86 -9.56 -1.60 5.21
C VAL A 86 -8.90 -1.65 6.60
N ILE A 87 -8.65 -0.49 7.24
CA ILE A 87 -8.07 -0.44 8.59
C ILE A 87 -9.01 -1.14 9.59
N LYS A 88 -10.31 -0.88 9.53
CA LYS A 88 -11.27 -1.50 10.45
C LYS A 88 -11.40 -3.01 10.20
N ALA A 89 -11.44 -3.45 8.95
CA ALA A 89 -11.46 -4.86 8.61
C ALA A 89 -10.18 -5.56 9.12
N PHE A 90 -9.02 -4.97 8.88
CA PHE A 90 -7.73 -5.49 9.34
C PHE A 90 -7.62 -5.57 10.87
N MET A 91 -8.08 -4.55 11.59
CA MET A 91 -7.91 -4.46 13.04
C MET A 91 -9.00 -5.20 13.82
N HIS A 92 -10.23 -5.27 13.32
CA HIS A 92 -11.38 -5.79 14.06
C HIS A 92 -12.05 -7.01 13.39
N GLY A 93 -11.55 -7.44 12.23
CA GLY A 93 -12.17 -8.50 11.45
C GLY A 93 -13.41 -8.03 10.68
N LEU A 94 -13.99 -8.97 9.94
CA LEU A 94 -15.27 -8.78 9.26
C LEU A 94 -16.38 -9.42 10.09
N LYS A 95 -17.55 -8.76 10.16
CA LYS A 95 -18.70 -9.21 10.98
C LYS A 95 -19.22 -10.61 10.60
N SER A 96 -18.86 -11.12 9.42
CA SER A 96 -19.26 -12.43 8.89
C SER A 96 -18.28 -13.57 9.21
N ARG A 97 -17.11 -13.30 9.80
CA ARG A 97 -16.15 -14.35 10.19
C ARG A 97 -16.29 -14.77 11.64
N SER A 98 -16.05 -16.05 11.90
CA SER A 98 -15.90 -16.58 13.25
C SER A 98 -14.72 -15.89 13.96
N LEU A 99 -14.86 -15.68 15.28
CA LEU A 99 -13.79 -15.14 16.12
C LEU A 99 -12.53 -16.02 16.05
N ALA A 100 -12.69 -17.33 15.83
CA ALA A 100 -11.56 -18.26 15.68
C ALA A 100 -10.77 -18.02 14.38
N ASP A 101 -11.46 -17.79 13.25
CA ASP A 101 -10.81 -17.50 11.95
C ASP A 101 -10.05 -16.17 11.98
N THR A 102 -10.62 -15.20 12.70
CA THR A 102 -10.03 -13.87 12.95
C THR A 102 -8.74 -13.94 13.79
N ILE A 103 -8.63 -14.96 14.65
CA ILE A 103 -7.55 -15.12 15.63
C ILE A 103 -6.39 -15.95 15.06
N LEU A 104 -6.62 -16.87 14.13
CA LEU A 104 -5.60 -17.82 13.67
C LEU A 104 -4.72 -17.30 12.52
N GLY A 105 -5.15 -16.29 11.76
CA GLY A 105 -4.40 -15.68 10.64
C GLY A 105 -3.24 -14.75 11.05
N GLY A 106 -2.30 -15.26 11.86
CA GLY A 106 -1.12 -14.54 12.31
C GLY A 106 -0.11 -14.22 11.19
N GLY A 107 0.93 -13.45 11.54
CA GLY A 107 1.94 -12.94 10.60
C GLY A 107 2.64 -14.00 9.74
N GLU A 108 2.74 -15.26 10.17
CA GLU A 108 3.40 -16.32 9.40
C GLU A 108 2.57 -16.82 8.22
N GLU A 109 1.24 -16.90 8.36
CA GLU A 109 0.31 -17.23 7.28
C GLU A 109 0.18 -16.06 6.28
N ALA A 110 0.21 -14.83 6.82
CA ALA A 110 0.32 -13.61 6.03
C ALA A 110 1.57 -13.59 5.15
N THR A 111 2.74 -13.91 5.70
CA THR A 111 3.99 -13.98 4.94
C THR A 111 3.97 -15.10 3.91
N ARG A 112 3.46 -16.29 4.23
CA ARG A 112 3.34 -17.40 3.27
C ARG A 112 2.46 -17.03 2.07
N GLU A 113 1.44 -16.20 2.25
CA GLU A 113 0.62 -15.73 1.13
C GLU A 113 1.28 -14.64 0.30
N ALA A 114 1.88 -13.61 0.92
CA ALA A 114 2.64 -12.63 0.16
C ALA A 114 3.77 -13.29 -0.66
N VAL A 115 4.28 -14.42 -0.17
CA VAL A 115 5.18 -15.30 -0.90
C VAL A 115 4.48 -16.10 -2.00
N SER A 116 3.32 -16.72 -1.75
CA SER A 116 2.53 -17.40 -2.80
C SER A 116 2.20 -16.49 -3.98
N PHE A 117 2.05 -15.19 -3.70
CA PHE A 117 1.88 -14.13 -4.66
C PHE A 117 3.18 -13.83 -5.44
N VAL A 118 4.30 -13.64 -4.74
CA VAL A 118 5.64 -13.45 -5.35
C VAL A 118 6.11 -14.66 -6.16
N THR A 119 5.74 -15.89 -5.76
CA THR A 119 6.11 -17.13 -6.45
C THR A 119 5.06 -17.59 -7.47
N GLY A 120 3.97 -16.84 -7.61
CA GLY A 120 3.05 -16.92 -8.73
C GLY A 120 2.22 -18.21 -8.84
N ASN A 121 1.65 -18.74 -7.75
CA ASN A 121 0.79 -19.95 -7.75
C ASN A 121 1.41 -21.24 -8.34
N ALA A 122 2.64 -21.20 -8.86
CA ALA A 122 3.52 -22.35 -8.80
C ALA A 122 3.84 -22.47 -7.31
N GLY A 123 3.16 -23.39 -6.63
CA GLY A 123 3.56 -23.78 -5.29
C GLY A 123 5.07 -23.93 -5.35
N ALA A 124 5.77 -23.04 -4.63
CA ALA A 124 7.15 -23.31 -4.33
C ALA A 124 7.09 -24.71 -3.73
N ILE A 125 7.63 -25.68 -4.46
CA ILE A 125 8.15 -26.88 -3.87
C ILE A 125 9.25 -26.32 -2.99
N VAL A 126 8.85 -25.89 -1.79
CA VAL A 126 9.75 -25.43 -0.77
C VAL A 126 10.52 -26.69 -0.44
N ASN A 127 11.69 -26.83 -1.05
CA ASN A 127 12.74 -27.53 -0.33
C ASN A 127 12.89 -26.70 0.95
N GLU A 128 12.29 -27.18 2.05
CA GLU A 128 12.29 -26.55 3.38
C GLU A 128 13.70 -26.20 3.89
N ALA A 129 14.74 -26.60 3.15
CA ALA A 129 16.14 -26.39 3.44
C ALA A 129 16.72 -25.03 3.03
N GLU A 130 16.11 -24.22 2.13
CA GLU A 130 16.87 -23.07 1.56
C GLU A 130 16.23 -21.66 1.59
N HIS A 131 14.89 -21.48 1.54
CA HIS A 131 14.30 -20.13 1.64
C HIS A 131 13.03 -20.08 2.49
N THR A 132 13.08 -19.37 3.63
CA THR A 132 11.89 -19.04 4.43
C THR A 132 11.01 -18.03 3.69
N ALA A 133 9.75 -17.89 4.11
CA ALA A 133 8.83 -16.94 3.48
C ALA A 133 9.36 -15.48 3.53
N ASN A 134 10.08 -15.11 4.59
CA ASN A 134 10.77 -13.82 4.68
C ASN A 134 11.89 -13.68 3.65
N GLY A 135 12.63 -14.77 3.36
CA GLY A 135 13.70 -14.78 2.36
C GLY A 135 13.18 -14.49 0.94
N LEU A 136 12.03 -15.06 0.56
CA LEU A 136 11.44 -14.83 -0.76
C LEU A 136 10.93 -13.39 -0.94
N LEU A 137 10.38 -12.78 0.13
CA LEU A 137 10.05 -11.35 0.11
C LEU A 137 11.31 -10.49 0.01
N ASP A 138 12.37 -10.83 0.75
CA ASP A 138 13.63 -10.10 0.68
C ASP A 138 14.27 -10.20 -0.71
N ASP A 139 14.19 -11.36 -1.37
CA ASP A 139 14.65 -11.53 -2.76
C ASP A 139 13.83 -10.68 -3.73
N PHE A 140 12.51 -10.59 -3.55
CA PHE A 140 11.65 -9.72 -4.38
C PHE A 140 12.05 -8.24 -4.26
N PHE A 141 12.24 -7.74 -3.03
CA PHE A 141 12.67 -6.36 -2.82
C PHE A 141 14.11 -6.12 -3.32
N GLN A 142 15.03 -7.08 -3.16
CA GLN A 142 16.41 -6.94 -3.65
C GLN A 142 16.53 -7.02 -5.17
N ALA A 143 15.75 -7.89 -5.82
CA ALA A 143 15.80 -8.07 -7.27
C ALA A 143 15.30 -6.84 -8.03
N ALA A 144 14.39 -6.06 -7.42
CA ALA A 144 13.78 -4.87 -8.02
C ALA A 144 13.07 -5.13 -9.36
N LYS A 145 12.75 -6.39 -9.66
CA LYS A 145 12.07 -6.80 -10.90
C LYS A 145 10.59 -6.98 -10.64
N GLY A 146 9.78 -6.59 -11.63
CA GLY A 146 8.36 -6.83 -11.62
C GLY A 146 8.04 -8.32 -11.72
N VAL A 147 7.02 -8.77 -10.98
CA VAL A 147 6.49 -10.13 -11.03
C VAL A 147 5.08 -10.07 -11.62
N PRO A 148 4.83 -10.67 -12.81
CA PRO A 148 3.50 -10.70 -13.39
C PRO A 148 2.51 -11.45 -12.50
N SER A 149 1.30 -10.93 -12.35
CA SER A 149 0.28 -11.58 -11.55
C SER A 149 -0.16 -12.91 -12.19
N PRO A 150 -0.40 -13.96 -11.38
CA PRO A 150 -0.85 -15.26 -11.90
C PRO A 150 -2.16 -15.15 -12.66
N ARG A 151 -2.30 -15.94 -13.74
CA ARG A 151 -3.54 -15.97 -14.51
C ARG A 151 -4.73 -16.36 -13.62
N GLY A 152 -5.78 -15.55 -13.63
CA GLY A 152 -6.99 -15.77 -12.85
C GLY A 152 -6.87 -15.34 -11.39
N TYR A 153 -5.78 -14.69 -10.99
CA TYR A 153 -5.67 -14.14 -9.65
C TYR A 153 -6.73 -13.08 -9.39
N ILE A 154 -7.50 -13.28 -8.33
CA ILE A 154 -8.51 -12.37 -7.83
C ILE A 154 -8.04 -11.87 -6.46
N GLU A 155 -8.07 -10.56 -6.27
CA GLU A 155 -7.78 -9.93 -4.99
C GLU A 155 -8.75 -10.43 -3.90
N ASP A 156 -8.21 -10.92 -2.80
CA ASP A 156 -8.95 -11.37 -1.61
C ASP A 156 -8.35 -10.81 -0.30
N GLY A 157 -7.44 -9.83 -0.41
CA GLY A 157 -6.61 -9.37 0.71
C GLY A 157 -7.41 -8.80 1.88
N VAL A 158 -8.47 -8.04 1.63
CA VAL A 158 -9.22 -7.42 2.74
C VAL A 158 -9.87 -8.50 3.59
N GLU A 159 -10.49 -9.50 2.96
CA GLU A 159 -11.06 -10.65 3.64
C GLU A 159 -9.99 -11.52 4.30
N LYS A 160 -8.90 -11.81 3.59
CA LYS A 160 -7.82 -12.68 4.06
C LYS A 160 -7.14 -12.14 5.31
N PHE A 161 -6.80 -10.85 5.32
CA PHE A 161 -6.09 -10.21 6.43
C PHE A 161 -7.03 -9.63 7.50
N ALA A 162 -8.33 -9.90 7.40
CA ALA A 162 -9.31 -9.40 8.35
C ALA A 162 -9.01 -9.87 9.77
N GLY A 163 -8.80 -8.92 10.68
CA GLY A 163 -8.57 -9.15 12.11
C GLY A 163 -7.13 -9.51 12.50
N ALA A 164 -6.22 -9.72 11.54
CA ALA A 164 -4.82 -10.00 11.83
C ALA A 164 -4.19 -8.92 12.72
N GLY A 165 -4.56 -7.65 12.47
CA GLY A 165 -4.08 -6.49 13.22
C GLY A 165 -4.45 -6.47 14.71
N ALA A 166 -5.47 -7.23 15.14
CA ALA A 166 -5.86 -7.31 16.55
C ALA A 166 -4.72 -7.85 17.43
N LYS A 167 -3.90 -8.75 16.89
CA LYS A 167 -2.75 -9.35 17.59
C LYS A 167 -1.43 -8.69 17.23
N THR A 168 -1.25 -8.39 15.96
CA THR A 168 0.06 -7.97 15.43
C THR A 168 0.25 -6.46 15.40
N GLY A 169 -0.84 -5.69 15.54
CA GLY A 169 -0.84 -4.27 15.24
C GLY A 169 -0.67 -3.98 13.75
N LEU A 170 -0.43 -2.72 13.42
CA LEU A 170 -0.18 -2.27 12.04
C LEU A 170 1.25 -2.61 11.57
N PRO A 171 1.49 -2.65 10.25
CA PRO A 171 2.83 -2.70 9.68
C PRO A 171 3.73 -1.60 10.22
N THR A 172 4.99 -1.93 10.54
CA THR A 172 5.99 -0.96 11.01
C THR A 172 7.04 -0.66 9.96
N THR A 173 7.67 0.51 10.03
CA THR A 173 8.94 0.73 9.32
C THR A 173 10.06 -0.15 9.90
N ALA A 174 11.12 -0.38 9.13
CA ALA A 174 12.37 -0.93 9.65
C ALA A 174 13.09 0.08 10.56
N SER A 175 14.12 -0.38 11.27
CA SER A 175 14.92 0.45 12.19
C SER A 175 15.65 1.60 11.50
N ASP A 176 15.93 1.46 10.21
CA ASP A 176 16.52 2.52 9.40
C ASP A 176 15.46 3.49 8.84
N GLY A 177 14.17 3.29 9.14
CA GLY A 177 13.07 4.11 8.64
C GLY A 177 12.54 3.73 7.26
N THR A 178 12.99 2.62 6.67
CA THR A 178 12.40 2.15 5.40
C THR A 178 11.02 1.53 5.59
N LEU A 179 10.13 1.76 4.63
CA LEU A 179 8.82 1.14 4.52
C LEU A 179 8.72 0.46 3.15
N LYS A 180 8.36 -0.82 3.16
CA LYS A 180 8.27 -1.67 1.97
C LYS A 180 6.82 -1.74 1.50
N LEU A 181 6.58 -1.52 0.22
CA LEU A 181 5.28 -1.50 -0.43
C LEU A 181 5.31 -2.40 -1.68
N ILE A 182 4.16 -2.99 -2.00
CA ILE A 182 3.94 -3.67 -3.29
C ILE A 182 3.00 -2.80 -4.10
N TYR A 183 3.47 -2.38 -5.27
CA TYR A 183 2.70 -1.60 -6.24
C TYR A 183 2.34 -2.48 -7.42
N HIS A 184 1.05 -2.61 -7.69
CA HIS A 184 0.54 -3.32 -8.85
C HIS A 184 0.31 -2.34 -9.99
N GLN A 185 1.06 -2.49 -11.07
CA GLN A 185 0.80 -1.82 -12.34
C GLN A 185 -0.26 -2.63 -13.09
N VAL A 186 -1.47 -2.08 -13.25
CA VAL A 186 -2.56 -2.76 -13.97
C VAL A 186 -2.32 -2.72 -15.47
N ASN A 187 -1.96 -1.56 -16.00
CA ASN A 187 -1.75 -1.34 -17.44
C ASN A 187 -0.65 -0.29 -17.69
N GLU A 188 -0.42 0.04 -18.96
CA GLU A 188 0.75 0.77 -19.44
C GLU A 188 0.96 2.13 -18.75
N ASP A 189 -0.12 2.85 -18.47
CA ASP A 189 -0.21 4.17 -17.83
C ASP A 189 -0.33 4.13 -16.29
N GLY A 190 -0.18 2.94 -15.71
CA GLY A 190 0.01 2.72 -14.28
C GLY A 190 1.48 2.69 -13.84
N ALA A 191 2.44 2.98 -14.71
CA ALA A 191 3.86 2.91 -14.37
C ALA A 191 4.33 4.10 -13.52
N GLY A 192 5.63 4.17 -13.26
CA GLY A 192 6.28 5.22 -12.49
C GLY A 192 6.91 6.34 -13.33
N PRO A 193 7.81 7.14 -12.74
CA PRO A 193 8.18 7.13 -11.33
C PRO A 193 7.01 7.51 -10.42
N LEU A 194 6.95 6.89 -9.25
CA LEU A 194 5.97 7.18 -8.22
C LEU A 194 6.44 8.32 -7.32
N VAL A 195 5.49 9.11 -6.86
CA VAL A 195 5.63 10.06 -5.76
C VAL A 195 4.89 9.50 -4.55
N VAL A 196 5.52 9.60 -3.38
CA VAL A 196 4.92 9.18 -2.11
C VAL A 196 4.89 10.35 -1.15
N ASP A 197 3.70 10.63 -0.63
CA ASP A 197 3.49 11.60 0.44
C ASP A 197 3.03 10.87 1.70
N ILE A 198 3.52 11.29 2.87
CA ILE A 198 3.11 10.71 4.15
C ILE A 198 2.41 11.76 5.00
N ASP A 199 1.25 11.41 5.52
CA ASP A 199 0.58 12.10 6.61
C ASP A 199 0.90 11.40 7.93
N PHE A 200 1.49 12.17 8.85
CA PHE A 200 1.89 11.70 10.19
C PHE A 200 0.83 11.98 11.27
N THR A 201 -0.19 12.80 10.97
CA THR A 201 -1.02 13.45 11.99
C THR A 201 -2.53 13.30 11.80
N SER A 202 -3.06 13.39 10.58
CA SER A 202 -4.51 13.49 10.37
C SER A 202 -5.20 12.15 10.14
N GLY A 203 -4.42 11.08 9.96
CA GLY A 203 -4.96 9.77 9.59
C GLY A 203 -5.52 9.73 8.17
N GLY A 204 -4.98 10.54 7.25
CA GLY A 204 -5.39 10.62 5.86
C GLY A 204 -6.68 11.42 5.64
N SER A 205 -7.04 12.29 6.57
CA SER A 205 -8.24 13.13 6.47
C SER A 205 -7.95 14.54 5.93
N ASP A 206 -6.74 15.07 6.15
CA ASP A 206 -6.30 16.40 5.74
C ASP A 206 -5.28 16.32 4.58
N PRO A 207 -5.62 16.80 3.37
CA PRO A 207 -4.69 16.84 2.25
C PRO A 207 -3.41 17.62 2.52
N SER A 208 -3.45 18.64 3.38
CA SER A 208 -2.31 19.50 3.68
C SER A 208 -1.30 18.86 4.65
N ALA A 209 -1.72 17.81 5.37
CA ALA A 209 -0.86 17.06 6.28
C ALA A 209 0.13 16.13 5.55
N PHE A 210 -0.15 15.79 4.29
CA PHE A 210 0.71 14.98 3.44
C PHE A 210 1.99 15.73 3.06
N LYS A 211 3.14 15.11 3.31
CA LYS A 211 4.47 15.63 2.95
C LYS A 211 5.21 14.60 2.12
N SER A 212 5.79 15.04 1.00
CA SER A 212 6.58 14.17 0.12
C SER A 212 7.79 13.60 0.85
N VAL A 213 8.07 12.32 0.57
CA VAL A 213 9.22 11.59 1.11
C VAL A 213 10.05 11.00 -0.01
N GLU A 214 11.26 10.58 0.31
CA GLU A 214 12.15 9.92 -0.63
C GLU A 214 11.63 8.51 -0.97
N VAL A 215 11.58 8.21 -2.26
CA VAL A 215 11.32 6.86 -2.78
C VAL A 215 12.67 6.25 -3.16
N VAL A 216 13.21 5.40 -2.28
CA VAL A 216 14.54 4.79 -2.39
C VAL A 216 14.57 3.74 -3.51
N GLN A 217 13.47 3.01 -3.66
CA GLN A 217 13.27 2.06 -4.75
C GLN A 217 11.95 2.37 -5.42
N ASN A 218 12.02 2.75 -6.68
CA ASN A 218 10.89 3.19 -7.46
C ASN A 218 10.70 2.27 -8.68
N ILE A 219 9.52 2.34 -9.29
CA ILE A 219 9.23 1.59 -10.50
C ILE A 219 9.60 2.43 -11.72
N VAL A 220 10.06 1.77 -12.77
CA VAL A 220 10.43 2.44 -14.02
C VAL A 220 9.19 2.95 -14.76
N GLY A 221 9.39 3.99 -15.56
CA GLY A 221 8.37 4.54 -16.44
C GLY A 221 8.72 5.96 -16.86
N VAL A 222 7.99 6.48 -17.84
CA VAL A 222 8.12 7.87 -18.30
C VAL A 222 6.75 8.51 -18.21
N LEU A 223 6.58 9.51 -17.34
CA LEU A 223 5.29 10.18 -17.10
C LEU A 223 4.16 9.21 -16.72
N GLY A 224 4.48 8.13 -16.03
CA GLY A 224 3.53 7.09 -15.66
C GLY A 224 3.33 6.00 -16.72
N PHE A 225 4.11 5.98 -17.81
CA PHE A 225 3.98 4.99 -18.89
C PHE A 225 5.11 3.94 -18.90
N SER A 226 4.77 2.68 -19.15
CA SER A 226 5.67 1.58 -19.51
C SER A 226 4.95 0.55 -20.41
N THR A 227 5.68 -0.45 -20.94
CA THR A 227 5.10 -1.53 -21.76
C THR A 227 4.66 -2.74 -20.93
N VAL A 228 4.65 -2.61 -19.60
CA VAL A 228 4.30 -3.69 -18.67
C VAL A 228 2.85 -3.52 -18.22
N SER A 229 2.19 -4.61 -17.87
CA SER A 229 0.84 -4.63 -17.34
C SER A 229 0.63 -5.83 -16.42
N SER A 230 -0.40 -5.79 -15.59
CA SER A 230 -0.74 -6.83 -14.60
C SER A 230 0.49 -7.35 -13.85
N THR A 231 1.31 -6.44 -13.31
CA THR A 231 2.62 -6.76 -12.73
C THR A 231 2.84 -6.03 -11.42
N ASP A 232 3.38 -6.76 -10.45
CA ASP A 232 3.69 -6.26 -9.13
C ASP A 232 5.15 -5.87 -9.01
N PHE A 233 5.40 -4.70 -8.45
CA PHE A 233 6.73 -4.13 -8.30
C PHE A 233 7.00 -3.77 -6.84
N PRO A 234 8.25 -3.99 -6.37
CA PRO A 234 8.68 -3.52 -5.08
C PRO A 234 8.86 -1.99 -5.10
N VAL A 235 8.31 -1.33 -4.09
CA VAL A 235 8.52 0.09 -3.83
C VAL A 235 9.02 0.26 -2.41
N VAL A 236 10.10 1.01 -2.21
CA VAL A 236 10.67 1.28 -0.88
C VAL A 236 10.75 2.77 -0.67
N VAL A 237 10.20 3.24 0.45
CA VAL A 237 10.19 4.65 0.82
C VAL A 237 10.93 4.89 2.12
N LYS A 238 11.56 6.06 2.25
CA LYS A 238 12.27 6.48 3.45
C LYS A 238 11.37 7.37 4.30
N VAL A 239 10.96 6.87 5.46
CA VAL A 239 10.25 7.68 6.44
C VAL A 239 11.28 8.59 7.15
N PRO A 240 11.08 9.92 7.18
CA PRO A 240 12.03 10.84 7.80
C PRO A 240 12.22 10.58 9.29
N ALA A 241 13.48 10.62 9.75
CA ALA A 241 13.81 10.46 11.15
C ALA A 241 13.12 11.52 12.03
N GLY A 242 12.73 11.13 13.24
CA GLY A 242 12.10 12.02 14.22
C GLY A 242 10.63 12.36 13.94
N LYS A 243 10.04 11.86 12.85
CA LYS A 243 8.59 11.86 12.69
C LYS A 243 8.00 10.68 13.44
N ALA A 244 6.84 10.86 14.06
CA ALA A 244 6.09 9.80 14.71
C ALA A 244 4.66 9.84 14.21
N CYS A 245 4.04 8.67 14.08
CA CYS A 245 2.63 8.58 13.74
C CYS A 245 1.78 8.98 14.94
N SER A 246 0.95 10.00 14.78
CA SER A 246 -0.03 10.45 15.79
C SER A 246 -1.46 10.43 15.28
N GLY A 247 -1.67 10.13 13.99
CA GLY A 247 -2.99 10.02 13.40
C GLY A 247 -3.86 8.97 14.06
N LYS A 248 -5.17 9.18 13.95
CA LYS A 248 -6.20 8.27 14.44
C LYS A 248 -7.18 7.93 13.32
N VAL A 249 -7.34 6.63 13.04
CA VAL A 249 -8.27 6.14 12.01
C VAL A 249 -9.04 4.95 12.55
N ALA A 250 -10.35 4.90 12.34
CA ALA A 250 -11.21 3.82 12.83
C ALA A 250 -11.11 3.54 14.35
N GLY A 251 -10.71 4.53 15.16
CA GLY A 251 -10.47 4.36 16.60
C GLY A 251 -9.04 3.94 16.97
N ILE A 252 -8.22 3.58 15.99
CA ILE A 252 -6.82 3.15 16.16
C ILE A 252 -5.92 4.38 16.12
N SER A 253 -5.12 4.57 17.17
CA SER A 253 -4.16 5.68 17.30
C SER A 253 -2.77 5.28 16.81
N GLY A 254 -1.91 6.26 16.53
CA GLY A 254 -0.53 6.00 16.13
C GLY A 254 -0.40 5.60 14.66
N VAL A 255 -1.30 6.09 13.82
CA VAL A 255 -1.41 5.75 12.40
C VAL A 255 -0.78 6.85 11.54
N CYS A 256 0.11 6.46 10.64
CA CYS A 256 0.49 7.27 9.48
C CYS A 256 -0.20 6.71 8.24
N ILE A 257 -0.42 7.59 7.26
CA ILE A 257 -0.92 7.20 5.95
C ILE A 257 0.10 7.60 4.89
N ALA A 258 0.60 6.63 4.13
CA ALA A 258 1.38 6.91 2.94
C ALA A 258 0.46 6.86 1.72
N ARG A 259 0.40 7.96 0.97
CA ARG A 259 -0.33 8.09 -0.29
C ARG A 259 0.68 8.02 -1.43
N VAL A 260 0.44 7.11 -2.35
CA VAL A 260 1.31 6.86 -3.50
C VAL A 260 0.56 7.23 -4.77
N ARG A 261 1.23 7.90 -5.70
CA ARG A 261 0.67 8.20 -7.03
C ARG A 261 1.76 8.25 -8.09
N ASN A 262 1.42 7.94 -9.33
CA ASN A 262 2.28 8.20 -10.47
C ASN A 262 2.10 9.62 -11.03
N SER A 263 2.71 9.91 -12.17
CA SER A 263 2.67 11.23 -12.84
C SER A 263 1.82 11.24 -14.12
N ALA A 264 0.92 10.27 -14.30
CA ALA A 264 0.11 10.18 -15.51
C ALA A 264 -0.78 11.41 -15.67
N THR A 265 -0.74 12.05 -16.85
CA THR A 265 -1.51 13.27 -17.13
C THR A 265 -3.01 13.04 -17.06
N ALA A 266 -3.44 11.84 -17.43
CA ALA A 266 -4.83 11.46 -17.43
C ALA A 266 -5.37 11.28 -15.98
N GLY A 267 -4.50 11.28 -14.99
CA GLY A 267 -4.77 11.39 -13.56
C GLY A 267 -3.60 10.78 -12.81
N PRO A 268 -3.05 11.37 -11.75
CA PRO A 268 -2.11 10.62 -10.94
C PRO A 268 -2.82 9.42 -10.33
N PHE A 269 -2.36 8.20 -10.63
CA PHE A 269 -2.95 6.94 -10.19
C PHE A 269 -2.14 6.29 -9.10
N GLY A 270 -2.82 5.69 -8.14
CA GLY A 270 -2.16 4.97 -7.07
C GLY A 270 -3.13 4.50 -6.00
N GLY A 271 -2.69 4.64 -4.76
CA GLY A 271 -3.43 4.20 -3.60
C GLY A 271 -2.82 4.73 -2.31
N ALA A 272 -3.22 4.16 -1.19
CA ALA A 272 -2.69 4.52 0.11
C ALA A 272 -2.49 3.29 0.99
N VAL A 273 -1.63 3.39 2.00
CA VAL A 273 -1.42 2.36 3.02
C VAL A 273 -1.39 2.98 4.41
N ALA A 274 -1.78 2.19 5.40
CA ALA A 274 -1.61 2.53 6.81
C ALA A 274 -0.41 1.79 7.40
N PHE A 275 0.34 2.50 8.24
CA PHE A 275 1.47 1.93 8.97
C PHE A 275 1.64 2.67 10.29
N THR A 276 2.49 2.14 11.15
CA THR A 276 2.96 2.84 12.34
C THR A 276 4.47 3.04 12.29
N HIS A 277 4.89 4.17 12.84
CA HIS A 277 6.28 4.56 12.93
C HIS A 277 6.46 5.30 14.25
N SER A 278 7.27 4.71 15.11
CA SER A 278 7.79 5.35 16.30
C SER A 278 9.30 5.47 16.10
N PRO A 279 9.87 6.69 16.14
CA PRO A 279 11.32 6.82 16.09
C PRO A 279 11.90 6.06 17.28
N THR A 280 12.77 5.09 17.02
CA THR A 280 13.49 4.42 18.10
C THR A 280 14.33 5.48 18.80
N VAL A 281 13.98 5.83 20.04
CA VAL A 281 14.95 6.46 20.94
C VAL A 281 16.07 5.43 21.05
N SER A 282 17.21 5.70 20.43
CA SER A 282 18.41 4.94 20.68
C SER A 282 18.71 5.08 22.16
N LYS A 283 18.24 4.13 22.98
CA LYS A 283 18.75 3.97 24.33
C LYS A 283 20.21 3.60 24.12
N GLY A 284 21.08 4.63 24.20
CA GLY A 284 22.51 4.46 24.08
C GLY A 284 22.91 3.24 24.88
N LYS A 285 23.56 2.28 24.22
CA LYS A 285 24.14 1.11 24.85
C LYS A 285 25.00 1.64 25.99
N LYS A 286 24.55 1.49 27.26
CA LYS A 286 25.40 1.86 28.41
C LYS A 286 26.72 1.12 28.21
N PRO A 287 27.88 1.80 28.21
CA PRO A 287 29.15 1.10 28.10
C PRO A 287 29.18 0.07 29.24
N SER A 288 29.33 -1.20 28.88
CA SER A 288 29.46 -2.27 29.86
C SER A 288 30.59 -1.91 30.81
N ALA A 289 30.26 -1.85 32.10
CA ALA A 289 31.23 -1.55 33.15
C ALA A 289 32.42 -2.49 32.99
N LYS A 290 33.62 -1.90 32.85
CA LYS A 290 34.90 -2.62 32.90
C LYS A 290 34.91 -3.51 34.14
N PHE A 291 35.02 -4.82 33.93
CA PHE A 291 35.37 -5.78 34.96
C PHE A 291 36.78 -5.42 35.45
N ARG A 292 36.88 -4.73 36.60
CA ARG A 292 38.16 -4.55 37.30
C ARG A 292 38.48 -5.91 37.94
N ASN A 293 39.38 -6.66 37.33
CA ASN A 293 40.05 -7.77 38.01
C ASN A 293 40.73 -7.21 39.27
N ARG A 294 40.22 -7.60 40.44
CA ARG A 294 41.02 -7.67 41.66
C ARG A 294 41.77 -8.99 41.59
N ASN A 295 43.07 -8.93 41.39
CA ASN A 295 43.95 -10.03 41.79
C ASN A 295 44.76 -9.57 43.00
N VAL A 296 44.86 -10.55 43.90
CA VAL A 296 45.65 -10.65 45.13
C VAL A 296 47.09 -10.21 44.91
#